data_AF-A0A1F6ZI04-F1
#
_entry.id   AF-A0A1F6ZI04-F1
#
_cell.length_a   1.000
_cell.length_b   1.000
_cell.length_c   1.000
_cell.angle_alpha   90.00
_cell.angle_beta   90.00
_cell.angle_gamma   90.00
#
_symmetry.space_group_name_H-M   'P 1'
#
loop_
_entity.id
_entity.type
_entity.pdbx_description
1 polymer ?
#
loop_
_entity_poly.entity_id
_entity_poly.type
_entity_poly.pdbx_seq_one_letter_code
_entity_poly.pdbx_strand_id
1 'polypeptide(L)' 'MAEYKPTKSEKKKYVLKEKRDLEILGKCKALEKKKLSKSDKILVKLIKTQLEDDWRNPLLKAVNKLVKKYEK' A
#
# COMPACT_ATOMS: atom_id res chain seq x y z
N MET A 1 20.34 -1.77 -7.68
CA MET A 1 19.06 -2.49 -7.50
C MET A 1 18.22 -2.24 -8.74
N ALA A 2 17.70 -3.29 -9.39
CA ALA A 2 16.89 -3.14 -10.61
C ALA A 2 15.61 -2.34 -10.31
N GLU A 3 15.31 -1.36 -11.16
CA GLU A 3 14.09 -0.56 -11.04
C GLU A 3 12.87 -1.46 -11.24
N TYR A 4 11.96 -1.47 -10.26
CA TYR A 4 10.72 -2.23 -10.39
C TYR A 4 9.89 -1.66 -11.55
N LYS A 5 9.52 -2.52 -12.50
CA LYS A 5 8.72 -2.13 -13.66
C LYS A 5 7.24 -2.41 -13.40
N PRO A 6 6.42 -1.38 -13.07
CA PRO A 6 5.00 -1.56 -12.79
C PRO A 6 4.24 -1.97 -14.05
N THR A 7 3.25 -2.84 -13.88
CA THR A 7 2.33 -3.25 -14.95
C THR A 7 1.40 -2.09 -15.35
N LYS A 8 0.74 -2.19 -16.53
CA LYS A 8 -0.22 -1.17 -16.99
C LYS A 8 -1.34 -0.91 -15.97
N SER A 9 -1.85 -1.97 -15.33
CA SER A 9 -2.89 -1.85 -14.30
C SER A 9 -2.38 -1.15 -13.04
N GLU A 10 -1.12 -1.37 -12.65
CA GLU A 10 -0.51 -0.69 -11.51
C GLU A 10 -0.25 0.79 -11.79
N LYS A 11 0.16 1.14 -13.02
CA LYS A 11 0.31 2.55 -13.42
C LYS A 11 -1.01 3.33 -13.43
N LYS A 12 -2.14 2.64 -13.62
CA LYS A 12 -3.48 3.24 -13.56
C LYS A 12 -3.99 3.39 -12.13
N LYS A 13 -3.52 2.53 -11.23
CA LYS A 13 -3.98 2.47 -9.83
C LYS A 13 -3.14 3.30 -8.89
N TYR A 14 -1.83 3.35 -9.12
CA TYR A 14 -0.86 4.00 -8.24
C TYR A 14 -0.25 5.25 -8.89
N VAL A 15 -0.05 6.28 -8.09
CA VAL A 15 0.69 7.49 -8.43
C VAL A 15 2.17 7.22 -8.18
N LEU A 16 2.87 6.79 -9.23
CA LEU A 16 4.29 6.42 -9.19
C LEU A 16 5.13 7.53 -9.83
N LYS A 17 5.14 8.72 -9.22
CA LYS A 17 5.80 9.91 -9.78
C LYS A 17 7.29 9.92 -9.50
N GLU A 18 7.70 9.44 -8.33
CA GLU A 18 9.09 9.38 -7.92
C GLU A 18 9.67 7.97 -8.08
N LYS A 19 10.98 7.91 -8.30
CA LYS A 19 11.72 6.64 -8.30
C LYS A 19 11.52 5.86 -6.99
N ARG A 20 11.36 6.59 -5.87
CA ARG A 20 11.08 6.02 -4.55
C ARG A 20 9.76 5.26 -4.50
N ASP A 21 8.73 5.71 -5.22
CA ASP A 21 7.43 5.03 -5.29
C ASP A 21 7.57 3.65 -5.95
N LEU A 22 8.38 3.58 -7.00
CA LEU A 22 8.70 2.32 -7.70
C LEU A 22 9.46 1.37 -6.78
N GLU A 23 10.43 1.87 -6.02
CA GLU A 23 11.16 1.07 -5.04
C GLU A 23 10.25 0.53 -3.93
N ILE A 24 9.33 1.35 -3.42
CA ILE A 24 8.36 0.96 -2.40
C ILE A 24 7.44 -0.14 -2.94
N LEU A 25 6.90 0.04 -4.16
CA LEU A 25 6.04 -0.94 -4.81
C LEU A 25 6.78 -2.28 -5.04
N GLY A 26 8.02 -2.21 -5.51
CA GLY A 26 8.87 -3.39 -5.72
C GLY A 26 9.14 -4.16 -4.42
N LYS A 27 9.46 -3.44 -3.33
CA LYS A 27 9.65 -4.05 -2.00
C LYS A 27 8.36 -4.67 -1.47
N CYS A 28 7.22 -3.99 -1.61
CA CYS A 28 5.92 -4.53 -1.21
C CYS A 28 5.58 -5.83 -1.97
N LYS A 29 5.80 -5.86 -3.29
CA LYS A 29 5.60 -7.06 -4.11
C LYS A 29 6.51 -8.22 -3.72
N ALA A 30 7.77 -7.94 -3.39
CA ALA A 30 8.69 -8.95 -2.91
C ALA A 30 8.25 -9.52 -1.55
N LEU A 31 7.72 -8.67 -0.66
CA LEU A 31 7.16 -9.08 0.63
C LEU A 31 5.87 -9.90 0.46
N GLU A 32 4.99 -9.57 -0.50
CA GLU A 32 3.76 -10.33 -0.77
C GLU A 32 4.03 -11.78 -1.22
N LYS A 33 5.19 -12.05 -1.83
CA LYS A 33 5.62 -13.42 -2.18
C LYS A 33 6.10 -14.23 -0.97
N LYS A 34 6.33 -13.58 0.16
CA LYS A 34 6.78 -14.23 1.40
C LYS A 34 5.59 -14.58 2.30
N LYS A 35 5.78 -15.54 3.19
CA LYS A 35 4.80 -15.91 4.20
C LYS A 35 4.85 -14.91 5.37
N LEU A 36 4.23 -13.75 5.17
CA LEU A 36 4.13 -12.68 6.16
C LEU A 36 3.11 -13.00 7.27
N SER A 37 3.35 -12.48 8.47
CA SER A 37 2.37 -12.50 9.57
C SER A 37 1.16 -11.62 9.22
N LYS A 38 0.04 -11.81 9.94
CA LYS A 38 -1.17 -11.00 9.72
C LYS A 38 -0.90 -9.50 9.86
N SER A 39 -0.12 -9.10 10.87
CA SER A 39 0.27 -7.70 11.11
C SER A 39 1.12 -7.13 9.97
N ASP A 40 2.12 -7.87 9.50
CA ASP A 40 2.98 -7.45 8.39
C ASP A 40 2.20 -7.33 7.08
N LYS A 41 1.25 -8.24 6.83
CA LYS A 41 0.34 -8.15 5.67
C LYS A 41 -0.52 -6.88 5.72
N ILE A 42 -1.00 -6.50 6.90
CA ILE A 42 -1.76 -5.26 7.09
C ILE A 42 -0.86 -4.06 6.81
N LEU A 43 0.37 -4.07 7.30
CA LEU A 43 1.35 -3.00 7.07
C LEU A 43 1.70 -2.86 5.58
N VAL A 44 2.01 -3.96 4.88
CA VAL A 44 2.28 -3.94 3.44
C VAL A 44 1.06 -3.43 2.65
N LYS A 45 -0.15 -3.81 3.07
CA LYS A 45 -1.37 -3.30 2.44
C LYS A 45 -1.53 -1.80 2.66
N LEU A 46 -1.25 -1.29 3.87
CA LEU A 46 -1.27 0.13 4.20
C LEU A 46 -0.24 0.92 3.38
N ILE A 47 0.98 0.40 3.24
CA ILE A 47 2.02 1.03 2.43
C ILE A 47 1.57 1.13 0.97
N LYS A 48 0.95 0.07 0.42
CA LYS A 48 0.41 0.07 -0.93
C LYS A 48 -0.75 1.05 -1.11
N THR A 49 -1.60 1.26 -0.10
CA THR A 49 -2.68 2.26 -0.23
C THR A 49 -2.12 3.67 -0.34
N GLN A 50 -0.99 4.00 0.29
CA GLN A 50 -0.35 5.32 0.15
C GLN A 50 0.14 5.62 -1.27
N LEU A 51 0.35 4.59 -2.09
CA LEU A 51 0.70 4.76 -3.50
C LEU A 51 -0.53 5.01 -4.37
N GLU A 52 -1.76 4.81 -3.89
CA GLU A 52 -2.99 5.06 -4.66
C GLU A 52 -3.26 6.56 -4.80
N ASP A 53 -3.92 6.98 -5.88
CA ASP A 53 -4.29 8.39 -6.09
C ASP A 53 -5.21 8.91 -4.96
N ASP A 54 -6.29 8.17 -4.70
CA ASP A 54 -7.26 8.48 -3.66
C ASP A 54 -6.94 7.76 -2.33
N TRP A 55 -5.66 7.71 -1.93
CA TRP A 55 -5.21 6.99 -0.73
C TRP A 55 -5.85 7.45 0.59
N ARG A 56 -6.37 8.68 0.62
CA ARG A 56 -7.00 9.27 1.81
C ARG A 56 -8.31 8.59 2.17
N ASN A 57 -9.08 8.14 1.18
CA ASN A 57 -10.38 7.53 1.37
C ASN A 57 -10.32 6.15 2.08
N PRO A 58 -9.45 5.19 1.70
CA PRO A 58 -9.30 3.95 2.45
C PRO A 58 -8.73 4.18 3.85
N LEU A 59 -7.89 5.20 4.06
CA LEU A 59 -7.43 5.57 5.41
C LEU A 59 -8.56 6.11 6.27
N LEU A 60 -9.34 7.06 5.76
CA LEU A 60 -10.47 7.64 6.48
C LEU A 60 -11.46 6.54 6.90
N LYS A 61 -11.72 5.58 6.01
CA LYS A 61 -12.57 4.41 6.31
C LYS A 61 -11.98 3.53 7.41
N ALA A 62 -10.65 3.36 7.44
CA ALA A 62 -9.98 2.60 8.49
C ALA A 62 -10.03 3.33 9.84
N VAL A 63 -9.75 4.64 9.85
CA VAL A 63 -9.81 5.49 11.04
C VAL A 63 -11.23 5.51 11.60
N ASN A 64 -12.25 5.74 10.78
CA ASN A 64 -13.65 5.73 11.22
C ASN A 64 -14.07 4.40 11.85
N LYS A 65 -13.53 3.27 11.38
CA LYS A 65 -13.77 1.97 12.02
C LYS A 65 -13.08 1.83 13.37
N LEU A 66 -11.88 2.39 13.52
CA LEU A 66 -11.14 2.37 14.79
C LEU A 66 -11.83 3.28 15.81
N VAL A 67 -12.17 4.51 15.41
CA VAL A 67 -12.94 5.46 16.21
C VAL A 67 -14.20 4.79 16.77
N LYS A 68 -15.04 4.20 15.91
CA LYS A 68 -16.23 3.42 16.35
C LYS A 68 -15.95 2.24 17.27
N LYS A 69 -14.75 1.65 17.20
CA LYS A 69 -14.36 0.49 18.01
C LYS A 69 -13.94 0.90 19.43
N TYR A 70 -13.33 2.07 19.57
CA TYR A 70 -12.76 2.56 20.83
C TYR A 70 -13.58 3.69 21.49
N GLU A 71 -14.56 4.30 20.79
CA GLU A 71 -15.58 5.19 21.37
C GLU A 71 -16.73 4.44 22.08
N LYS A 72 -16.54 3.16 22.40
CA LYS A 72 -17.51 2.32 23.10
C LYS A 72 -16.93 1.85 24.42
#